data_AF-A0A940C2F0-F1
#
_entry.id   AF-A0A940C2F0-F1
#
_cell.length_a   1.000
_cell.length_b   1.000
_cell.length_c   1.000
_cell.angle_alpha   90.00
_cell.angle_beta   90.00
_cell.angle_gamma   90.00
#
_symmetry.space_group_name_H-M   'P 1'
#
loop_
_entity.id
_entity.type
_entity.pdbx_description
1 polymer ?
#
loop_
_entity_poly.entity_id
_entity_poly.type
_entity_poly.pdbx_seq_one_letter_code
_entity_poly.pdbx_strand_id
1 'polypeptide(L)'
;MCGIFGVVNKPIEEELARACTDRMTHRGPDAGRIWQSDGVTLGHRRLAILDLSEKGEQPLSYADGRYMMVFNGEIYNFLEIRDELVRLGYTFKSDCDSEVIMAAYME
;
A
#
# COMPACT_ATOMS: atom_id res chain seq x y z
N MET A 1 11.10 9.38 -0.85
CA MET A 1 10.61 7.98 -0.82
C MET A 1 9.60 7.85 0.29
N CYS A 2 8.44 7.24 0.05
CA CYS A 2 7.38 6.99 1.02
C CYS A 2 7.86 6.37 2.36
N GLY A 3 7.05 6.47 3.41
CA GLY A 3 7.23 5.78 4.69
C GLY A 3 6.17 4.72 4.91
N ILE A 4 6.54 3.60 5.56
CA ILE A 4 5.63 2.51 5.94
C ILE A 4 5.69 2.27 7.44
N PHE A 5 4.56 1.84 8.02
CA PHE A 5 4.41 1.50 9.41
C PHE A 5 3.56 0.23 9.52
N GLY A 6 3.91 -0.66 10.46
CA GLY A 6 3.21 -1.92 10.68
C GLY A 6 3.31 -2.38 12.12
N VAL A 7 2.18 -2.77 12.71
CA VAL A 7 2.08 -3.50 13.99
C VAL A 7 1.17 -4.69 13.76
N VAL A 8 1.55 -5.86 14.27
CA VAL A 8 0.84 -7.14 14.08
C VAL A 8 0.73 -7.83 15.45
N ASN A 9 -0.38 -8.53 15.69
CA ASN A 9 -0.68 -9.22 16.95
C ASN A 9 -0.69 -8.31 18.19
N LYS A 10 -0.95 -7.02 18.00
CA LYS A 10 -1.05 -6.05 19.09
C LYS A 10 -1.97 -4.89 18.69
N PRO A 11 -3.16 -4.78 19.30
CA PRO A 11 -3.98 -3.59 19.10
C PRO A 11 -3.24 -2.37 19.66
N ILE A 12 -3.26 -1.29 18.89
CA ILE A 12 -2.76 0.02 19.30
C ILE A 12 -3.81 1.08 18.98
N GLU A 13 -3.84 2.13 19.79
CA GLU A 13 -4.71 3.28 19.52
C GLU A 13 -4.33 3.95 18.20
N GLU A 14 -5.33 4.37 17.43
CA GLU A 14 -5.12 5.04 16.15
C GLU A 14 -4.27 6.31 16.32
N GLU A 15 -4.44 7.04 17.43
CA GLU A 15 -3.65 8.23 17.74
C GLU A 15 -2.15 7.92 17.88
N LEU A 16 -1.80 6.80 18.52
CA LEU A 16 -0.41 6.36 18.63
C LEU A 16 0.14 5.98 17.26
N ALA A 17 -0.65 5.26 16.45
CA ALA A 17 -0.29 4.92 15.08
C ALA A 17 -0.04 6.19 14.24
N ARG A 18 -0.92 7.19 14.33
CA ARG A 18 -0.76 8.51 13.71
C ARG A 18 0.53 9.17 14.15
N ALA A 19 0.75 9.33 15.46
CA ALA A 19 1.97 9.93 16.00
C ALA A 19 3.26 9.23 15.52
N CYS A 20 3.24 7.89 15.37
CA CYS A 20 4.33 7.14 14.78
C CYS A 20 4.51 7.44 13.28
N THR A 21 3.43 7.41 12.49
CA THR A 21 3.49 7.71 11.05
C THR A 21 3.88 9.16 10.75
N ASP A 22 3.50 10.12 11.60
CA ASP A 22 3.78 11.55 11.44
C ASP A 22 5.26 11.87 11.57
N ARG A 23 6.02 11.07 12.34
CA ARG A 23 7.49 11.18 12.39
C ARG A 23 8.15 10.89 11.03
N MET A 24 7.45 10.23 10.12
CA MET A 24 7.92 9.94 8.77
C MET A 24 7.39 10.93 7.72
N THR A 25 6.81 12.07 8.11
CA THR A 25 6.29 13.07 7.14
C THR A 25 7.38 13.56 6.16
N HIS A 26 8.63 13.65 6.60
CA HIS A 26 9.77 14.00 5.73
C HIS A 26 10.02 13.00 4.58
N ARG A 27 9.54 11.75 4.71
CA ARG A 27 9.61 10.71 3.67
C ARG A 27 8.47 10.84 2.66
N GLY A 28 7.27 11.14 3.15
CA GLY A 28 6.05 11.27 2.35
C GLY A 28 5.17 12.40 2.84
N PRO A 29 5.41 13.64 2.38
CA PRO A 29 4.71 14.83 2.83
C PRO A 29 3.31 14.99 2.21
N ASP A 30 3.02 14.28 1.12
CA ASP A 30 1.84 14.56 0.28
C ASP A 30 0.55 13.94 0.84
N ALA A 31 0.65 12.75 1.44
CA ALA A 31 -0.51 12.10 2.06
C ALA A 31 -0.11 11.17 3.20
N GLY A 32 -1.04 10.89 4.12
CA GLY A 32 -0.87 9.92 5.19
C GLY A 32 -2.17 9.19 5.49
N ARG A 33 -2.13 7.85 5.56
CA ARG A 33 -3.28 7.00 5.88
C ARG A 33 -2.88 5.85 6.79
N ILE A 34 -3.87 5.38 7.54
CA ILE A 34 -3.78 4.25 8.45
C ILE A 34 -4.97 3.33 8.18
N TRP A 35 -4.71 2.03 8.27
CA TRP A 35 -5.70 0.97 8.26
C TRP A 35 -5.49 0.09 9.51
N GLN A 36 -6.58 -0.29 10.18
CA GLN A 36 -6.55 -1.15 11.36
C GLN A 36 -7.61 -2.24 11.26
N SER A 37 -7.25 -3.45 11.69
CA SER A 37 -8.16 -4.59 11.84
C SER A 37 -7.53 -5.61 12.78
N ASP A 38 -8.31 -6.17 13.72
CA ASP A 38 -7.96 -7.33 14.55
C ASP A 38 -6.50 -7.42 15.03
N GLY A 39 -6.04 -6.39 15.73
CA GLY A 39 -4.67 -6.35 16.29
C GLY A 39 -3.56 -6.13 15.26
N VAL A 40 -3.93 -5.76 14.03
CA VAL A 40 -3.05 -5.29 12.96
C VAL A 40 -3.28 -3.81 12.71
N THR A 41 -2.19 -3.07 12.49
CA THR A 41 -2.21 -1.68 12.07
C THR A 41 -1.19 -1.49 10.96
N LEU A 42 -1.62 -0.98 9.81
CA LEU A 42 -0.78 -0.59 8.70
C LEU A 42 -0.88 0.92 8.49
N GLY A 43 0.24 1.59 8.28
CA GLY A 43 0.29 3.03 8.03
C GLY A 43 1.21 3.35 6.86
N HIS A 44 0.90 4.41 6.13
CA HIS A 44 1.70 4.86 5.00
C HIS A 44 1.81 6.38 4.95
N ARG A 45 2.98 6.87 4.57
CA ARG A 45 3.29 8.26 4.23
C ARG A 45 3.72 8.34 2.79
N ARG A 46 2.95 9.04 1.94
CA ARG A 46 3.13 9.05 0.50
C ARG A 46 3.96 10.23 0.04
N LEU A 47 4.93 9.96 -0.82
CA LEU A 47 5.55 10.94 -1.71
C LEU A 47 5.08 10.61 -3.13
N ALA A 48 4.29 11.47 -3.73
CA ALA A 48 3.73 11.30 -5.06
C ALA A 48 4.75 11.77 -6.11
N ILE A 49 5.45 10.82 -6.74
CA ILE A 49 6.48 11.11 -7.77
C ILE A 49 6.01 10.66 -9.16
N LEU A 50 5.71 9.37 -9.33
CA LEU A 50 5.35 8.79 -10.63
C LEU A 50 3.84 8.87 -10.92
N ASP A 51 3.03 8.42 -9.98
CA ASP A 51 1.58 8.56 -10.04
C ASP A 51 1.15 9.65 -9.06
N LEU A 52 0.60 10.75 -9.58
CA LEU A 52 0.08 11.86 -8.78
C LEU A 52 -1.39 11.67 -8.40
N SER A 53 -2.06 10.65 -8.96
CA SER A 53 -3.46 10.36 -8.67
C SER A 53 -3.64 9.73 -7.30
N GLU A 54 -4.89 9.67 -6.81
CA GLU A 54 -5.25 8.96 -5.59
C GLU A 54 -5.26 7.43 -5.77
N LYS A 55 -5.11 6.92 -7.00
CA LYS A 55 -5.18 5.47 -7.26
C LYS A 55 -4.00 4.71 -6.66
N GLY A 56 -2.86 5.39 -6.48
CA GLY A 56 -1.68 4.86 -5.78
C GLY A 56 -1.68 5.10 -4.27
N GLU A 57 -2.85 5.39 -3.68
CA GLU A 57 -2.97 5.48 -2.23
C GLU A 57 -2.72 4.13 -1.55
N GLN A 58 -2.09 4.22 -0.39
CA GLN A 58 -1.76 3.11 0.47
C GLN A 58 -2.28 3.44 1.88
N PRO A 59 -2.70 2.48 2.71
CA PRO A 59 -2.66 1.02 2.46
C PRO A 59 -3.56 0.55 1.30
N LEU A 60 -3.02 -0.28 0.41
CA LEU A 60 -3.70 -0.80 -0.77
C LEU A 60 -4.54 -2.04 -0.40
N SER A 61 -5.80 -2.04 -0.84
CA SER A 61 -6.72 -3.16 -0.69
C SER A 61 -6.84 -3.98 -1.96
N TYR A 62 -6.90 -5.30 -1.83
CA TYR A 62 -7.06 -6.23 -2.95
C TYR A 62 -8.00 -7.39 -2.61
N ALA A 63 -8.58 -8.02 -3.65
CA ALA A 63 -9.58 -9.10 -3.56
C ALA A 63 -10.70 -8.79 -2.55
N ASP A 64 -11.40 -7.68 -2.79
CA ASP A 64 -12.52 -7.18 -1.99
C ASP A 64 -12.23 -7.03 -0.49
N GLY A 65 -11.03 -6.52 -0.17
CA GLY A 65 -10.63 -6.26 1.21
C GLY A 65 -10.01 -7.46 1.93
N ARG A 66 -9.91 -8.62 1.27
CA ARG A 66 -9.26 -9.80 1.84
C ARG A 66 -7.78 -9.56 2.14
N TYR A 67 -7.11 -8.78 1.29
CA TYR A 67 -5.69 -8.48 1.45
C TYR A 67 -5.48 -6.97 1.58
N MET A 68 -4.56 -6.60 2.48
CA MET A 68 -4.14 -5.23 2.71
C MET A 68 -2.62 -5.15 2.73
N MET A 69 -2.07 -4.14 2.06
CA MET A 69 -0.63 -3.93 1.96
C MET A 69 -0.28 -2.46 2.18
N VAL A 70 0.95 -2.24 2.65
CA VAL A 70 1.66 -0.97 2.50
C VAL A 70 2.96 -1.24 1.77
N PHE A 71 3.33 -0.35 0.85
CA PHE A 71 4.51 -0.51 0.02
C PHE A 71 5.29 0.80 -0.08
N ASN A 72 6.61 0.72 -0.08
CA ASN A 72 7.49 1.82 -0.44
C ASN A 72 8.55 1.31 -1.42
N GLY A 73 8.43 1.71 -2.68
CA GLY A 73 9.35 1.37 -3.74
C GLY A 73 8.73 1.68 -5.10
N GLU A 74 9.36 1.17 -6.15
CA GLU A 74 8.88 1.23 -7.52
C GLU A 74 9.09 -0.15 -8.16
N ILE A 75 8.08 -0.72 -8.81
CA ILE A 75 8.17 -1.99 -9.53
C ILE A 75 8.38 -1.70 -11.01
N TYR A 76 9.63 -1.67 -11.46
CA TYR A 76 9.97 -1.23 -12.82
C TYR A 76 9.41 -2.13 -13.93
N ASN A 77 9.28 -3.43 -13.67
CA ASN A 77 8.74 -4.42 -14.60
C ASN A 77 7.26 -4.75 -14.34
N PHE A 78 6.50 -3.82 -13.76
CA PHE A 78 5.11 -4.08 -13.40
C PHE A 78 4.23 -4.34 -14.62
N LEU A 79 4.57 -3.80 -15.80
CA LEU A 79 3.80 -4.02 -17.02
C LEU A 79 3.89 -5.48 -17.46
N GLU A 80 5.10 -6.04 -17.47
CA GLU A 80 5.34 -7.45 -17.82
C GLU A 80 4.64 -8.39 -16.83
N ILE A 81 4.77 -8.11 -15.53
CA ILE A 81 4.10 -8.89 -14.47
C ILE A 81 2.58 -8.79 -14.60
N ARG A 82 2.06 -7.59 -14.88
CA ARG A 82 0.61 -7.37 -15.07
C ARG A 82 0.10 -8.19 -16.24
N ASP A 83 0.80 -8.19 -17.37
CA ASP A 83 0.43 -8.96 -18.54
C ASP A 83 0.41 -10.47 -18.27
N GLU A 84 1.34 -10.99 -17.48
CA GLU A 84 1.34 -12.38 -17.01
C GLU A 84 0.11 -12.68 -16.14
N LEU A 85 -0.17 -11.84 -15.14
CA LEU A 85 -1.28 -12.04 -14.22
C LEU A 85 -2.65 -11.87 -14.90
N VAL A 86 -2.80 -10.94 -15.84
CA VAL A 86 -4.03 -10.83 -16.65
C VAL A 86 -4.30 -12.11 -17.43
N ARG A 87 -3.26 -12.75 -17.99
CA ARG A 87 -3.41 -14.05 -18.68
C ARG A 87 -3.82 -15.19 -17.74
N LEU A 88 -3.49 -15.08 -16.45
CA LEU A 88 -3.91 -16.01 -15.40
C LEU A 88 -5.32 -15.69 -14.84
N GLY A 89 -5.94 -14.59 -15.26
CA GLY A 89 -7.32 -14.22 -14.89
C GLY A 89 -7.44 -13.16 -13.80
N TYR A 90 -6.33 -12.52 -13.41
CA TYR A 90 -6.34 -11.44 -12.41
C TYR A 90 -6.86 -10.14 -13.00
N THR A 91 -7.50 -9.33 -12.15
CA THR A 91 -8.01 -8.01 -12.52
C THR A 91 -7.36 -6.92 -11.67
N PHE A 92 -7.30 -5.71 -12.22
CA PHE A 92 -6.64 -4.55 -11.63
C PHE A 92 -7.59 -3.35 -11.64
N LYS A 93 -7.61 -2.58 -10.55
CA LYS A 93 -8.44 -1.39 -10.36
C LYS A 93 -7.68 -0.10 -10.68
N SER A 94 -6.35 -0.17 -10.70
CA SER A 94 -5.44 0.94 -10.96
C SER A 94 -4.34 0.53 -11.95
N ASP A 95 -3.68 1.52 -12.53
CA ASP A 95 -2.44 1.33 -13.31
C ASP A 95 -1.19 1.52 -12.44
N CYS A 96 -1.34 1.49 -11.11
CA CYS A 96 -0.23 1.64 -10.19
C CYS A 96 0.59 0.35 -10.15
N ASP A 97 1.90 0.52 -10.18
CA ASP A 97 2.88 -0.55 -10.10
C ASP A 97 2.69 -1.47 -8.89
N SER A 98 2.30 -0.92 -7.73
CA SER A 98 2.14 -1.70 -6.51
C SER A 98 1.00 -2.73 -6.54
N GLU A 99 0.00 -2.61 -7.43
CA GLU A 99 -1.13 -3.55 -7.46
C GLU A 99 -0.72 -4.94 -7.96
N VAL A 100 0.33 -5.03 -8.79
CA VAL A 100 0.85 -6.34 -9.23
C VAL A 100 1.43 -7.17 -8.10
N ILE A 101 1.89 -6.54 -7.01
CA ILE A 101 2.39 -7.25 -5.83
C ILE A 101 1.27 -8.07 -5.19
N MET A 102 0.08 -7.47 -5.06
CA MET A 102 -1.06 -8.11 -4.39
C MET A 102 -1.65 -9.23 -5.23
N ALA A 103 -1.76 -9.00 -6.54
CA ALA A 103 -2.19 -10.04 -7.48
C ALA A 103 -1.19 -11.21 -7.50
N ALA A 104 0.12 -10.94 -7.57
CA ALA A 104 1.15 -11.98 -7.55
C ALA A 104 1.24 -12.75 -6.22
N TYR A 105 0.97 -12.10 -5.08
CA TYR A 105 0.91 -12.77 -3.78
C TYR A 105 -0.29 -13.73 -3.67
N MET A 106 -1.36 -13.49 -4.44
CA MET A 106 -2.57 -14.31 -4.42
C MET A 106 -2.50 -15.54 -5.33
N GLU A 107 -1.64 -15.51 -6.36
CA GLU A 107 -1.36 -16.66 -7.24
C GLU A 107 -0.64 -17.80 -6.51
#